data_AF-A0A3M6SAN2-F1
#
_entry.id   AF-A0A3M6SAN2-F1
#
_cell.length_a   1.000
_cell.length_b   1.000
_cell.length_c   1.000
_cell.angle_alpha   90.00
_cell.angle_beta   90.00
_cell.angle_gamma   90.00
#
_symmetry.space_group_name_H-M   'P 1'
#
loop_
_entity.id
_entity.type
_entity.pdbx_description
1 polymer ?
#
loop_
_entity_poly.entity_id
_entity_poly.type
_entity_poly.pdbx_seq_one_letter_code
_entity_poly.pdbx_strand_id
1 'polypeptide(L)'
;MKIDEFIKRVNEIFYAECFSEDNDIYIYRTEQDMIDENKDGDDMYYFMRISPRNKNLSLFIDSDWVPDDVKGLSLLFNLLRELEETPIKNRFSEKKYTIQVIANYDSAYLNCHKRDNRMTFCDDIETDHVKTRFTQSEIDELKQRPDLAIDWNKAIIKEAKNNED
;
A
#
# COMPACT_ATOMS: atom_id res chain seq x y z
N MET A 1 9.40 -10.43 3.71
CA MET A 1 9.28 -9.06 4.23
C MET A 1 8.21 -8.30 3.46
N LYS A 2 7.29 -7.65 4.18
CA LYS A 2 6.29 -6.74 3.57
C LYS A 2 6.96 -5.41 3.23
N ILE A 3 6.40 -4.63 2.28
CA ILE A 3 6.94 -3.32 1.90
C ILE A 3 6.93 -2.36 3.09
N ASP A 4 5.83 -2.30 3.85
CA ASP A 4 5.69 -1.43 5.02
C ASP A 4 6.76 -1.76 6.09
N GLU A 5 7.06 -3.05 6.26
CA GLU A 5 8.14 -3.53 7.13
C GLU A 5 9.53 -3.17 6.58
N PHE A 6 9.75 -3.29 5.27
CA PHE A 6 10.99 -2.89 4.62
C PHE A 6 11.24 -1.40 4.80
N ILE A 7 10.25 -0.54 4.50
CA ILE A 7 10.34 0.91 4.65
C ILE A 7 10.67 1.27 6.10
N LYS A 8 9.96 0.68 7.06
CA LYS A 8 10.23 0.89 8.49
C LYS A 8 11.68 0.58 8.86
N ARG A 9 12.25 -0.53 8.37
CA ARG A 9 13.65 -0.91 8.64
C ARG A 9 14.65 -0.05 7.90
N VAL A 10 14.34 0.41 6.69
CA VAL A 10 15.18 1.38 5.97
C VAL A 10 15.19 2.72 6.72
N ASN A 11 14.05 3.14 7.27
CA ASN A 11 13.92 4.38 8.07
C ASN A 11 14.72 4.39 9.39
N GLU A 12 15.30 3.26 9.79
CA GLU A 12 16.27 3.19 10.90
C GLU A 12 17.71 3.55 10.46
N ILE A 13 17.96 3.65 9.15
CA ILE A 13 19.29 3.80 8.53
C ILE A 13 19.36 5.04 7.64
N PHE A 14 18.36 5.19 6.77
CA PHE A 14 18.18 6.24 5.78
C PHE A 14 16.74 6.74 5.86
N TYR A 15 16.27 7.52 4.89
CA TYR A 15 14.85 7.82 4.77
C TYR A 15 14.28 7.14 3.53
N ALA A 16 13.10 6.54 3.64
CA ALA A 16 12.42 5.85 2.56
C ALA A 16 10.92 6.09 2.60
N GLU A 17 10.36 6.25 1.41
CA GLU A 17 8.94 6.45 1.20
C GLU A 17 8.47 5.66 -0.02
N CYS A 18 7.23 5.15 0.02
CA CYS A 18 6.61 4.48 -1.11
C CYS A 18 5.51 5.36 -1.68
N PHE A 19 5.66 5.73 -2.95
CA PHE A 19 4.67 6.56 -3.63
C PHE A 19 3.53 5.68 -4.17
N SER A 20 2.30 6.07 -3.82
CA SER A 20 1.09 5.26 -4.06
C SER A 20 0.74 5.05 -5.53
N GLU A 21 1.22 5.90 -6.43
CA GLU A 21 0.90 5.82 -7.87
C GLU A 21 1.58 4.60 -8.52
N ASP A 22 2.88 4.40 -8.21
CA ASP A 22 3.70 3.36 -8.86
C ASP A 22 4.12 2.23 -7.91
N ASN A 23 3.87 2.35 -6.60
CA ASN A 23 4.42 1.52 -5.53
C ASN A 23 5.95 1.37 -5.63
N ASP A 24 6.62 2.38 -6.18
CA ASP A 24 8.07 2.46 -6.14
C ASP A 24 8.49 3.05 -4.80
N ILE A 25 9.60 2.52 -4.30
CA ILE A 25 10.20 2.94 -3.04
C ILE A 25 11.39 3.83 -3.39
N TYR A 26 11.39 5.04 -2.86
CA TYR A 26 12.45 6.02 -3.02
C TYR A 26 13.21 6.11 -1.71
N ILE A 27 14.54 6.11 -1.78
CA ILE A 27 15.43 6.14 -0.64
C ILE A 27 16.33 7.36 -0.75
N TYR A 28 16.32 8.14 0.32
CA TYR A 28 17.00 9.40 0.52
C TYR A 28 18.01 9.25 1.65
N ARG A 29 19.02 10.11 1.67
CA ARG A 29 19.97 10.08 2.80
C ARG A 29 19.27 10.52 4.09
N THR A 30 18.37 11.49 3.99
CA THR A 30 17.59 12.05 5.10
C THR A 30 16.17 12.41 4.67
N GLU A 31 15.27 12.57 5.65
CA GLU A 31 13.91 13.12 5.42
C GLU A 31 13.95 14.54 4.84
N GLN A 32 14.96 15.34 5.22
CA GLN A 32 15.11 16.70 4.71
C GLN A 32 15.41 16.73 3.21
N ASP A 33 16.23 15.77 2.71
CA ASP A 33 16.49 15.64 1.27
C ASP A 33 15.19 15.37 0.49
N MET A 34 14.27 14.56 1.03
CA MET A 34 12.94 14.34 0.43
C MET A 34 12.09 15.62 0.44
N ILE A 35 12.08 16.34 1.57
CA ILE A 35 11.31 17.58 1.70
C ILE A 35 11.80 18.64 0.70
N ASP A 36 13.10 18.69 0.44
CA ASP A 36 13.68 19.66 -0.48
C ASP A 36 13.43 19.28 -1.96
N GLU A 37 13.38 17.99 -2.31
CA GLU A 37 12.87 17.53 -3.63
C GLU A 37 11.47 18.08 -3.92
N ASN A 38 10.58 17.98 -2.94
CA ASN A 38 9.19 18.41 -3.10
C ASN A 38 9.01 19.94 -3.24
N LYS A 39 10.03 20.75 -2.98
CA LYS A 39 9.98 22.22 -3.11
C LYS A 39 10.44 22.72 -4.47
N ASP A 40 11.52 22.15 -4.99
CA ASP A 40 12.24 22.71 -6.12
C ASP A 40 11.87 22.07 -7.47
N GLY A 41 11.17 20.92 -7.46
CA GLY A 41 10.46 20.35 -8.62
C GLY A 41 11.31 19.84 -9.80
N ASP A 42 12.57 20.28 -9.90
CA ASP A 42 13.49 19.94 -10.98
C ASP A 42 14.65 19.03 -10.52
N ASP A 43 14.94 18.95 -9.21
CA ASP A 43 16.05 18.16 -8.66
C ASP A 43 15.55 16.91 -7.93
N MET A 44 16.00 15.73 -8.38
CA MET A 44 15.73 14.46 -7.71
C MET A 44 16.79 14.20 -6.63
N TYR A 45 16.38 14.15 -5.35
CA TYR A 45 17.31 14.03 -4.21
C TYR A 45 17.38 12.61 -3.62
N TYR A 46 16.64 11.65 -4.19
CA TYR A 46 16.78 10.24 -3.81
C TYR A 46 18.07 9.66 -4.42
N PHE A 47 18.77 8.83 -3.66
CA PHE A 47 19.95 8.12 -4.18
C PHE A 47 19.60 6.73 -4.69
N MET A 48 18.43 6.19 -4.36
CA MET A 48 17.97 4.90 -4.84
C MET A 48 16.46 4.86 -5.05
N ARG A 49 16.03 4.31 -6.19
CA ARG A 49 14.64 3.95 -6.48
C ARG A 49 14.53 2.45 -6.70
N ILE A 50 13.51 1.84 -6.11
CA ILE A 50 13.28 0.38 -6.14
C ILE A 50 11.88 0.13 -6.67
N SER A 51 11.76 -0.75 -7.66
CA SER A 51 10.46 -1.27 -8.12
C SER A 51 10.23 -2.70 -7.58
N PRO A 52 9.47 -2.88 -6.48
CA PRO A 52 9.26 -4.17 -5.83
C PRO A 52 8.28 -5.09 -6.58
N ARG A 53 7.66 -4.59 -7.66
CA ARG A 53 6.70 -5.35 -8.50
C ARG A 53 7.38 -6.35 -9.44
N ASN A 54 8.69 -6.25 -9.62
CA ASN A 54 9.44 -7.11 -10.53
C ASN A 54 9.95 -8.38 -9.81
N LYS A 55 10.09 -9.49 -10.55
CA LYS A 55 10.61 -10.76 -10.00
C LYS A 55 11.98 -10.56 -9.36
N ASN A 56 12.87 -9.88 -10.09
CA ASN A 56 14.10 -9.31 -9.56
C ASN A 56 13.83 -7.85 -9.24
N LEU A 57 14.40 -7.31 -8.15
CA LEU A 57 14.21 -5.89 -7.85
C LEU A 57 14.84 -5.05 -8.98
N SER A 58 14.06 -4.15 -9.58
CA SER A 58 14.64 -3.14 -10.46
C SER A 58 15.15 -2.02 -9.59
N LEU A 59 16.45 -1.73 -9.70
CA LEU A 59 17.15 -0.72 -8.91
C LEU A 59 17.64 0.37 -9.85
N PHE A 60 17.37 1.61 -9.49
CA PHE A 60 18.05 2.79 -10.03
C PHE A 60 18.83 3.44 -8.90
N ILE A 61 20.10 3.77 -9.13
CA ILE A 61 20.98 4.42 -8.16
C ILE A 61 21.52 5.69 -8.80
N ASP A 62 21.33 6.82 -8.11
CA ASP A 62 21.99 8.06 -8.46
C ASP A 62 23.32 8.16 -7.72
N SER A 63 24.42 8.05 -8.47
CA SER A 63 25.78 8.04 -7.91
C SER A 63 26.16 9.34 -7.21
N ASP A 64 25.56 10.47 -7.60
CA ASP A 64 25.92 11.78 -7.06
C ASP A 64 25.31 11.99 -5.67
N TRP A 65 24.28 11.21 -5.32
CA TRP A 65 23.57 11.28 -4.04
C TRP A 65 23.81 10.08 -3.12
N VAL A 66 24.61 9.08 -3.53
CA VAL A 66 24.93 7.94 -2.67
C VAL A 66 25.64 8.43 -1.39
N PRO A 67 25.15 8.08 -0.19
CA PRO A 67 25.78 8.48 1.06
C PRO A 67 27.11 7.75 1.28
N ASP A 68 28.07 8.42 1.92
CA ASP A 68 29.37 7.83 2.30
C ASP A 68 29.26 6.80 3.45
N ASP A 69 28.07 6.61 4.04
CA ASP A 69 27.84 5.63 5.11
C ASP A 69 27.86 4.18 4.58
N VAL A 70 29.06 3.62 4.47
CA VAL A 70 29.31 2.24 4.03
C VAL A 70 28.57 1.23 4.89
N LYS A 71 28.41 1.48 6.19
CA LYS A 71 27.71 0.55 7.09
C LYS A 71 26.21 0.59 6.83
N GLY A 72 25.63 1.77 6.69
CA GLY A 72 24.24 1.96 6.31
C GLY A 72 23.91 1.32 4.97
N LEU A 73 24.76 1.55 3.96
CA LEU A 73 24.62 0.91 2.64
C LEU A 73 24.67 -0.62 2.71
N SER A 74 25.59 -1.19 3.48
CA SER A 74 25.67 -2.64 3.68
C SER A 74 24.39 -3.22 4.30
N LEU A 75 23.83 -2.53 5.31
CA LEU A 75 22.55 -2.92 5.91
C LEU A 75 21.40 -2.81 4.90
N LEU A 76 21.32 -1.73 4.12
CA LEU A 76 20.33 -1.56 3.07
C LEU A 76 20.39 -2.69 2.04
N PHE A 77 21.57 -3.09 1.57
CA PHE A 77 21.71 -4.21 0.62
C PHE A 77 21.26 -5.56 1.21
N ASN A 78 21.39 -5.77 2.51
CA ASN A 78 20.84 -6.96 3.16
C ASN A 78 19.30 -6.91 3.19
N LEU A 79 18.70 -5.74 3.48
CA LEU A 79 17.25 -5.55 3.43
C LEU A 79 16.70 -5.78 2.00
N LEU A 80 17.41 -5.27 0.99
CA LEU A 80 17.04 -5.49 -0.42
C LEU A 80 17.01 -6.98 -0.77
N ARG A 81 18.00 -7.75 -0.29
CA ARG A 81 18.03 -9.20 -0.51
C ARG A 81 16.85 -9.91 0.15
N GLU A 82 16.54 -9.58 1.41
CA GLU A 82 15.38 -10.12 2.12
C GLU A 82 14.06 -9.80 1.40
N LEU A 83 13.94 -8.58 0.84
CA LEU A 83 12.78 -8.17 0.04
C LEU A 83 12.71 -8.95 -1.28
N GLU A 84 13.84 -9.11 -1.97
CA GLU A 84 13.93 -9.83 -3.24
C GLU A 84 13.56 -11.32 -3.08
N GLU A 85 14.05 -11.98 -2.03
CA GLU A 85 13.73 -13.37 -1.68
C GLU A 85 12.25 -13.58 -1.36
N THR A 86 11.53 -12.51 -0.99
CA THR A 86 10.10 -12.58 -0.73
C THR A 86 9.32 -12.65 -2.05
N PRO A 87 8.42 -13.65 -2.26
CA PRO A 87 7.58 -13.70 -3.45
C PRO A 87 6.77 -12.42 -3.63
N ILE A 88 6.62 -11.92 -4.86
CA ILE A 88 5.98 -10.62 -5.17
C ILE A 88 4.63 -10.46 -4.45
N LYS A 89 3.74 -11.46 -4.54
CA LYS A 89 2.42 -11.46 -3.87
C LYS A 89 2.47 -11.29 -2.34
N ASN A 90 3.60 -11.65 -1.72
CA ASN A 90 3.79 -11.57 -0.29
C ASN A 90 4.47 -10.25 0.13
N ARG A 91 5.03 -9.47 -0.81
CA ARG A 91 5.66 -8.17 -0.54
C ARG A 91 4.62 -7.09 -0.22
N PHE A 92 3.52 -7.09 -0.95
CA PHE A 92 2.45 -6.10 -0.79
C PHE A 92 1.48 -6.53 0.32
N SER A 93 0.98 -5.56 1.07
CA SER A 93 -0.18 -5.75 1.93
C SER A 93 -1.37 -6.23 1.09
N GLU A 94 -2.23 -7.07 1.68
CA GLU A 94 -3.35 -7.64 0.96
C GLU A 94 -4.29 -6.52 0.51
N LYS A 95 -4.56 -6.45 -0.80
CA LYS A 95 -5.47 -5.45 -1.35
C LYS A 95 -6.84 -5.60 -0.72
N LYS A 96 -7.36 -4.48 -0.24
CA LYS A 96 -8.73 -4.43 0.29
C LYS A 96 -9.59 -3.56 -0.61
N TYR A 97 -10.88 -3.83 -0.55
CA TYR A 97 -11.87 -3.22 -1.42
C TYR A 97 -13.08 -2.80 -0.61
N THR A 98 -13.75 -1.77 -1.10
CA THR A 98 -15.06 -1.35 -0.63
C THR A 98 -16.10 -1.80 -1.64
N ILE A 99 -17.30 -2.14 -1.17
CA ILE A 99 -18.39 -2.64 -2.00
C ILE A 99 -19.54 -1.64 -1.89
N GLN A 100 -19.92 -1.01 -3.00
CA GLN A 100 -21.10 -0.17 -3.09
C GLN A 100 -22.18 -0.92 -3.88
N VAL A 101 -23.28 -1.30 -3.23
CA VAL A 101 -24.30 -2.17 -3.84
C VAL A 101 -25.25 -1.44 -4.77
N ILE A 102 -25.38 -0.11 -4.63
CA ILE A 102 -26.16 0.75 -5.52
C ILE A 102 -25.23 1.87 -6.02
N ALA A 103 -25.01 1.90 -7.33
CA ALA A 103 -24.21 2.94 -7.97
C ALA A 103 -24.74 4.35 -7.66
N ASN A 104 -23.84 5.30 -7.40
CA ASN A 104 -24.14 6.71 -7.16
C ASN A 104 -25.10 6.97 -5.98
N TYR A 105 -25.10 6.07 -4.99
CA TYR A 105 -25.85 6.26 -3.75
C TYR A 105 -24.90 6.18 -2.58
N ASP A 106 -24.64 7.33 -1.93
CA ASP A 106 -23.58 7.46 -0.94
C ASP A 106 -23.82 6.62 0.31
N SER A 107 -25.08 6.21 0.58
CA SER A 107 -25.46 5.31 1.68
C SER A 107 -25.63 3.84 1.30
N ALA A 108 -25.04 3.41 0.18
CA ALA A 108 -25.10 2.03 -0.31
C ALA A 108 -23.79 1.24 -0.13
N TYR A 109 -22.92 1.60 0.81
CA TYR A 109 -21.72 0.81 1.08
C TYR A 109 -22.02 -0.38 1.99
N LEU A 110 -21.60 -1.58 1.58
CA LEU A 110 -21.72 -2.78 2.39
C LEU A 110 -20.74 -2.73 3.56
N ASN A 111 -21.27 -2.98 4.75
CA ASN A 111 -20.53 -2.98 6.00
C ASN A 111 -20.73 -4.30 6.73
N CYS A 112 -19.69 -4.78 7.42
CA CYS A 112 -19.75 -5.96 8.26
C CYS A 112 -19.40 -5.60 9.71
N HIS A 113 -20.38 -5.76 10.60
CA HIS A 113 -20.13 -5.67 12.03
C HIS A 113 -19.40 -6.92 12.52
N LYS A 114 -18.09 -6.82 12.76
CA LYS A 114 -17.25 -7.97 13.15
C LYS A 114 -17.72 -8.71 14.40
N ARG A 115 -18.46 -8.05 15.31
CA ARG A 115 -18.92 -8.64 16.58
C ARG A 115 -20.02 -9.68 16.38
N ASP A 116 -20.93 -9.46 15.44
CA ASP A 116 -22.11 -10.29 15.22
C ASP A 116 -22.26 -10.75 13.76
N ASN A 117 -21.27 -10.46 12.93
CA ASN A 117 -21.22 -10.75 11.48
C ASN A 117 -22.44 -10.19 10.72
N ARG A 118 -23.06 -9.14 11.26
CA ARG A 118 -24.24 -8.51 10.65
C ARG A 118 -23.81 -7.61 9.51
N MET A 119 -24.44 -7.83 8.35
CA MET A 119 -24.26 -6.98 7.18
C MET A 119 -25.23 -5.81 7.22
N THR A 120 -24.73 -4.60 7.00
CA THR A 120 -25.50 -3.35 6.96
C THR A 120 -25.09 -2.50 5.76
N PHE A 121 -25.97 -1.57 5.37
CA PHE A 121 -25.63 -0.51 4.43
C PHE A 121 -25.47 0.78 5.19
N CYS A 122 -24.42 1.54 4.88
CA CYS A 122 -24.15 2.80 5.53
C CYS A 122 -23.53 3.80 4.54
N ASP A 123 -23.39 5.04 5.00
CA ASP A 123 -22.82 6.15 4.25
C ASP A 123 -21.33 5.96 3.94
N ASP A 124 -20.81 6.90 3.16
CA ASP A 124 -19.44 6.94 2.69
C ASP A 124 -18.47 7.55 3.71
N ILE A 125 -18.98 7.92 4.89
CA ILE A 125 -18.20 8.52 5.98
C ILE A 125 -17.29 7.43 6.54
N GLU A 126 -16.01 7.54 6.24
CA GLU A 126 -15.02 6.55 6.68
C GLU A 126 -14.82 6.65 8.19
N THR A 127 -15.21 5.59 8.90
CA THR A 127 -14.93 5.41 10.33
C THR A 127 -14.49 3.96 10.56
N ASP A 128 -13.97 3.62 11.74
CA ASP A 128 -13.66 2.21 12.09
C ASP A 128 -14.86 1.25 11.96
N HIS A 129 -16.08 1.79 11.84
CA HIS A 129 -17.33 1.05 11.82
C HIS A 129 -18.12 1.22 10.50
N VAL A 130 -17.63 2.07 9.60
CA VAL A 130 -18.31 2.45 8.36
C VAL A 130 -17.30 2.43 7.22
N LYS A 131 -17.69 1.82 6.10
CA LYS A 131 -16.88 1.51 4.91
C LYS A 131 -15.90 0.35 5.13
N THR A 132 -16.44 -0.79 5.56
CA THR A 132 -15.67 -2.04 5.76
C THR A 132 -14.82 -2.37 4.53
N ARG A 133 -13.53 -2.63 4.76
CA ARG A 133 -12.56 -2.98 3.73
C ARG A 133 -12.41 -4.51 3.67
N PHE A 134 -12.80 -5.11 2.55
CA PHE A 134 -12.81 -6.57 2.33
C PHE A 134 -11.65 -7.02 1.44
N THR A 135 -11.07 -8.18 1.69
CA THR A 135 -10.15 -8.83 0.76
C THR A 135 -10.92 -9.42 -0.43
N GLN A 136 -10.21 -9.78 -1.50
CA GLN A 136 -10.85 -10.45 -2.64
C GLN A 136 -11.48 -11.80 -2.24
N SER A 137 -10.82 -12.56 -1.34
CA SER A 137 -11.37 -13.84 -0.86
C SER A 137 -12.64 -13.65 -0.04
N GLU A 138 -12.68 -12.62 0.82
CA GLU A 138 -13.90 -12.27 1.57
C GLU A 138 -15.05 -11.89 0.62
N ILE A 139 -14.77 -11.13 -0.45
CA ILE A 139 -15.77 -10.82 -1.48
C ILE A 139 -16.29 -12.08 -2.16
N ASP A 140 -15.40 -13.01 -2.49
CA ASP A 140 -15.80 -14.25 -3.16
C ASP A 140 -16.64 -15.14 -2.24
N GLU A 141 -16.35 -15.16 -0.94
CA GLU A 141 -17.21 -15.78 0.07
C GLU A 141 -18.57 -15.08 0.20
N LEU A 142 -18.61 -13.75 0.20
CA LEU A 142 -19.87 -12.98 0.22
C LEU A 142 -20.74 -13.26 -1.00
N LYS A 143 -20.14 -13.48 -2.18
CA LYS A 143 -20.89 -13.86 -3.41
C LYS A 143 -21.57 -15.22 -3.31
N GLN A 144 -21.04 -16.12 -2.49
CA GLN A 144 -21.63 -17.45 -2.26
C GLN A 144 -22.72 -17.45 -1.19
N ARG A 145 -22.92 -16.34 -0.47
CA ARG A 145 -23.93 -16.25 0.59
C ARG A 145 -25.34 -16.13 0.02
N PRO A 146 -26.21 -17.15 0.20
CA PRO A 146 -27.57 -17.12 -0.35
C PRO A 146 -28.49 -16.16 0.40
N ASP A 147 -28.11 -15.72 1.60
CA ASP A 147 -28.87 -14.79 2.44
C ASP A 147 -28.62 -13.31 2.08
N LEU A 148 -27.63 -13.03 1.22
CA LEU A 148 -27.34 -11.67 0.74
C LEU A 148 -28.01 -11.43 -0.62
N ALA A 149 -29.08 -10.64 -0.62
CA ALA A 149 -29.78 -10.21 -1.82
C ALA A 149 -29.05 -9.06 -2.55
N ILE A 150 -27.78 -9.26 -2.90
CA ILE A 150 -26.94 -8.29 -3.62
C ILE A 150 -26.88 -8.67 -5.10
N ASP A 151 -27.20 -7.72 -5.99
CA ASP A 151 -26.95 -7.87 -7.43
C ASP A 151 -25.47 -7.58 -7.72
N TRP A 152 -24.63 -8.61 -7.62
CA TRP A 152 -23.19 -8.51 -7.81
C TRP A 152 -22.77 -8.02 -9.19
N ASN A 153 -23.63 -8.12 -10.21
CA ASN A 153 -23.37 -7.56 -11.54
C ASN A 153 -23.49 -6.03 -11.58
N LYS A 154 -24.17 -5.44 -10.59
CA LYS A 154 -24.35 -3.98 -10.45
C LYS A 154 -23.55 -3.38 -9.30
N ALA A 155 -23.01 -4.21 -8.40
CA ALA A 155 -22.17 -3.75 -7.31
C ALA A 155 -20.87 -3.14 -7.85
N ILE A 156 -20.49 -1.99 -7.30
CA ILE A 156 -19.22 -1.34 -7.60
C ILE A 156 -18.20 -1.75 -6.54
N ILE A 157 -17.11 -2.39 -6.96
CA ILE A 157 -16.01 -2.80 -6.10
C ILE A 157 -14.84 -1.87 -6.39
N LYS A 158 -14.42 -1.07 -5.39
CA LYS A 158 -13.30 -0.14 -5.53
C LYS A 158 -12.18 -0.53 -4.57
N GLU A 159 -10.94 -0.51 -5.05
CA GLU A 159 -9.77 -0.65 -4.19
C GLU A 159 -9.80 0.45 -3.12
N ALA A 160 -9.74 0.03 -1.85
CA ALA A 160 -9.64 0.96 -0.74
C ALA A 160 -8.25 1.57 -0.79
N LYS A 161 -8.17 2.91 -0.79
CA LYS A 161 -6.88 3.56 -0.56
C LYS A 161 -6.40 3.16 0.83
N ASN A 162 -5.15 2.74 0.94
CA ASN A 162 -4.51 2.64 2.25
C ASN A 162 -4.32 4.08 2.72
N ASN A 163 -5.34 4.64 3.37
CA ASN A 163 -5.13 5.79 4.24
C ASN A 163 -4.40 5.21 5.45
N GLU A 164 -3.08 5.29 5.43
CA GLU A 164 -2.31 5.50 6.65
C GLU A 164 -2.56 6.97 7.02
N ASP A 165 -3.53 7.20 7.91
CA ASP A 165 -3.58 8.40 8.74
C ASP A 165 -2.79 8.12 10.03
#